data_AF-X0ZQA5-F1
#
_entry.id   AF-X0ZQA5-F1
#
_cell.length_a   1.000
_cell.length_b   1.000
_cell.length_c   1.000
_cell.angle_alpha   90.00
_cell.angle_beta   90.00
_cell.angle_gamma   90.00
#
_symmetry.space_group_name_H-M   'P 1'
#
loop_
_entity.id
_entity.type
_entity.pdbx_description
1 polymer ?
#
loop_
_entity_poly.entity_id
_entity_poly.type
_entity_poly.pdbx_seq_one_letter_code
_entity_poly.pdbx_strand_id
1 'polypeptide(L)'
;NIIGIAQKFPDIAKKVIRNRHLGAMMLEIISGKSIHPVAAVPGGYSKVLTAEERDEILKMAKEVLEFTKFSIDYAKKNIFPQYIEAVKTLGVIKTGFLGTVSKDGTLELYDGVLRMMQADGSYEDFTYEKYTDYIEEHIEPWTYLKFPYMKKAGKLSMDLDNPVGVYRTNTLARINVCERISTPLAQKELEEFRNEFGRPVQLTLLYNWARLIELLYNAEYAVQLLEDLEITSKDIRVPVKPRAARGIGCVEAPRGTLIHDYETDENGIVTNVNLIVGTTHNNAPINMSVKRAAMDLIKDGKYDQGILNRVEMAIRAYDPCLSCATHNLDGSIAIKIDIVDTSGKVVKTYKN
;
A
#
# COMPACT_ATOMS: atom_id res chain seq x y z
N ASN A 1 -1.57 -3.43 -22.09
CA ASN A 1 -0.28 -3.45 -21.36
C ASN A 1 0.37 -2.06 -21.44
N ILE A 2 1.43 -1.78 -20.69
CA ILE A 2 2.07 -0.45 -20.64
C ILE A 2 2.58 -0.01 -22.03
N ILE A 3 3.08 -0.94 -22.84
CA ILE A 3 3.55 -0.68 -24.21
C ILE A 3 2.41 -0.13 -25.07
N GLY A 4 1.23 -0.75 -25.03
CA GLY A 4 0.06 -0.27 -25.77
C GLY A 4 -0.44 1.10 -25.30
N ILE A 5 -0.33 1.41 -23.99
CA ILE A 5 -0.62 2.75 -23.48
C ILE A 5 0.39 3.76 -24.00
N ALA A 6 1.68 3.43 -24.02
CA ALA A 6 2.73 4.30 -24.53
C ALA A 6 2.60 4.60 -26.03
N GLN A 7 2.14 3.62 -26.82
CA GLN A 7 1.86 3.83 -28.24
C GLN A 7 0.63 4.72 -28.46
N LYS A 8 -0.43 4.54 -27.66
CA LYS A 8 -1.69 5.30 -27.81
C LYS A 8 -1.62 6.71 -27.21
N PHE A 9 -0.86 6.88 -26.13
CA PHE A 9 -0.74 8.14 -25.38
C PHE A 9 0.74 8.46 -25.08
N PRO A 10 1.54 8.74 -26.12
CA PRO A 10 3.00 8.88 -25.98
C PRO A 10 3.41 10.01 -25.04
N ASP A 11 2.67 11.13 -25.03
CA ASP A 11 3.01 12.27 -24.17
C ASP A 11 2.74 11.99 -22.69
N ILE A 12 1.67 11.26 -22.39
CA ILE A 12 1.37 10.80 -21.03
C ILE A 12 2.46 9.81 -20.58
N ALA A 13 2.84 8.87 -21.43
CA ALA A 13 3.89 7.90 -21.12
C ALA A 13 5.25 8.59 -20.85
N LYS A 14 5.63 9.60 -21.64
CA LYS A 14 6.83 10.40 -21.40
C LYS A 14 6.80 11.11 -20.04
N LYS A 15 5.66 11.72 -19.68
CA LYS A 15 5.47 12.35 -18.36
C LYS A 15 5.66 11.34 -17.23
N VAL A 16 5.05 10.15 -17.33
CA VAL A 16 5.17 9.09 -16.32
C VAL A 16 6.62 8.62 -16.17
N ILE A 17 7.31 8.32 -17.29
CA ILE A 17 8.70 7.85 -17.27
C ILE A 17 9.63 8.90 -16.66
N ARG A 18 9.47 10.17 -17.06
CA ARG A 18 10.26 11.28 -16.52
C ARG A 18 10.08 11.42 -15.02
N ASN A 19 8.84 11.44 -14.52
CA ASN A 19 8.59 11.64 -13.09
C ASN A 19 9.01 10.44 -12.25
N ARG A 20 8.91 9.22 -12.78
CA ARG A 20 9.50 8.04 -12.14
C ARG A 20 11.02 8.15 -12.05
N HIS A 21 11.67 8.65 -13.11
CA HIS A 21 13.11 8.87 -13.11
C HIS A 21 13.54 9.93 -12.08
N LEU A 22 12.81 11.06 -12.02
CA LEU A 22 13.05 12.10 -11.00
C LEU A 22 12.91 11.54 -9.57
N GLY A 23 11.87 10.74 -9.30
CA GLY A 23 11.73 10.05 -8.02
C GLY A 23 12.93 9.17 -7.66
N ALA A 24 13.47 8.43 -8.64
CA ALA A 24 14.67 7.62 -8.45
C ALA A 24 15.93 8.47 -8.19
N MET A 25 16.10 9.57 -8.92
CA MET A 25 17.22 10.50 -8.73
C MET A 25 17.18 11.15 -7.35
N MET A 26 16.01 11.63 -6.90
CA MET A 26 15.85 12.20 -5.57
C MET A 26 16.26 11.20 -4.48
N LEU A 27 15.80 9.93 -4.62
CA LEU A 27 16.19 8.87 -3.68
C LEU A 27 17.69 8.58 -3.72
N GLU A 28 18.30 8.56 -4.90
CA GLU A 28 19.74 8.33 -5.05
C GLU A 28 20.59 9.40 -4.37
N ILE A 29 20.23 10.68 -4.52
CA ILE A 29 20.94 11.79 -3.87
C ILE A 29 20.85 11.68 -2.34
N ILE A 30 19.64 11.41 -1.82
CA ILE A 30 19.39 11.32 -0.38
C ILE A 30 20.03 10.07 0.24
N SER A 31 19.97 8.93 -0.45
CA SER A 31 20.21 7.62 0.15
C SER A 31 21.40 6.83 -0.41
N GLY A 32 22.10 7.42 -1.38
CA GLY A 32 23.26 6.86 -2.08
C GLY A 32 22.92 5.87 -3.19
N LYS A 33 21.68 5.33 -3.24
CA LYS A 33 21.21 4.42 -4.29
C LYS A 33 19.71 4.58 -4.53
N SER A 34 19.30 4.56 -5.80
CA SER A 34 17.88 4.57 -6.18
C SER A 34 17.15 3.25 -5.92
N ILE A 35 17.88 2.13 -5.82
CA ILE A 35 17.36 0.80 -5.47
C ILE A 35 18.27 0.23 -4.38
N HIS A 36 17.67 -0.30 -3.31
CA HIS A 36 18.38 -0.72 -2.08
C HIS A 36 19.15 0.45 -1.43
N PRO A 37 18.43 1.47 -0.93
CA PRO A 37 19.03 2.63 -0.26
C PRO A 37 19.88 2.18 0.94
N VAL A 38 20.98 2.89 1.23
CA VAL A 38 21.98 2.49 2.23
C VAL A 38 22.23 3.53 3.32
N ALA A 39 21.60 4.71 3.22
CA ALA A 39 21.92 5.81 4.13
C ALA A 39 21.29 5.68 5.52
N ALA A 40 20.15 4.98 5.66
CA ALA A 40 19.52 4.75 6.96
C ALA A 40 20.32 3.70 7.74
N VAL A 41 20.84 4.09 8.90
CA VAL A 41 21.70 3.28 9.78
C VAL A 41 21.24 3.39 11.23
N PRO A 42 21.62 2.47 12.14
CA PRO A 42 21.33 2.63 13.55
C PRO A 42 21.82 3.99 14.08
N GLY A 43 20.89 4.72 14.70
CA GLY A 43 21.11 6.06 15.25
C GLY A 43 20.80 7.21 14.31
N GLY A 44 20.47 6.97 13.02
CA GLY A 44 20.07 8.03 12.08
C GLY A 44 20.54 7.78 10.64
N TYR A 45 21.22 8.75 10.03
CA TYR A 45 21.69 8.69 8.64
C TYR A 45 23.23 8.66 8.54
N SER A 46 23.74 8.05 7.46
CA SER A 46 25.18 7.93 7.20
C SER A 46 25.77 9.09 6.37
N LYS A 47 24.92 9.95 5.81
CA LYS A 47 25.29 11.07 4.94
C LYS A 47 24.37 12.26 5.24
N VAL A 48 24.95 13.46 5.24
CA VAL A 48 24.22 14.73 5.30
C VAL A 48 23.70 15.12 3.92
N LEU A 49 22.53 15.74 3.85
CA LEU A 49 22.05 16.37 2.62
C LEU A 49 22.63 17.79 2.54
N THR A 50 23.42 18.10 1.50
CA THR A 50 23.96 19.47 1.37
C THR A 50 22.87 20.44 0.91
N ALA A 51 23.11 21.75 1.09
CA ALA A 51 22.18 22.77 0.62
C ALA A 51 22.02 22.74 -0.91
N GLU A 52 23.09 22.47 -1.64
CA GLU A 52 23.08 22.35 -3.11
C GLU A 52 22.29 21.11 -3.56
N GLU A 53 22.51 19.97 -2.91
CA GLU A 53 21.76 18.74 -3.17
C GLU A 53 20.27 18.92 -2.84
N ARG A 54 19.96 19.56 -1.70
CA ARG A 54 18.58 19.93 -1.34
C ARG A 54 17.95 20.77 -2.45
N ASP A 55 18.62 21.84 -2.89
CA ASP A 55 18.07 22.75 -3.90
C ASP A 55 17.84 22.05 -5.24
N GLU A 56 18.68 21.07 -5.59
CA GLU A 56 18.49 20.22 -6.76
C GLU A 56 17.25 19.33 -6.61
N ILE A 57 17.13 18.61 -5.51
CA ILE A 57 15.97 17.74 -5.21
C ILE A 57 14.69 18.58 -5.16
N LEU A 58 14.70 19.78 -4.57
CA LEU A 58 13.53 20.65 -4.48
C LEU A 58 12.97 21.02 -5.86
N LYS A 59 13.83 21.24 -6.85
CA LYS A 59 13.40 21.46 -8.25
C LYS A 59 12.72 20.23 -8.82
N MET A 60 13.29 19.05 -8.58
CA MET A 60 12.70 17.77 -9.03
C MET A 60 11.35 17.50 -8.33
N ALA A 61 11.27 17.72 -7.02
CA ALA A 61 10.07 17.53 -6.22
C ALA A 61 8.93 18.45 -6.68
N LYS A 62 9.23 19.72 -6.98
CA LYS A 62 8.25 20.66 -7.56
C LYS A 62 7.74 20.22 -8.91
N GLU A 63 8.58 19.64 -9.77
CA GLU A 63 8.13 19.07 -11.04
C GLU A 63 7.23 17.84 -10.84
N VAL A 64 7.62 16.95 -9.92
CA VAL A 64 6.82 15.79 -9.54
C VAL A 64 5.46 16.22 -9.00
N LEU A 65 5.40 17.25 -8.15
CA LEU A 65 4.15 17.81 -7.65
C LEU A 65 3.22 18.25 -8.79
N GLU A 66 3.72 19.00 -9.79
CA GLU A 66 2.91 19.37 -10.96
C GLU A 66 2.41 18.15 -11.75
N PHE A 67 3.25 17.11 -11.87
CA PHE A 67 2.81 15.86 -12.47
C PHE A 67 1.71 15.15 -11.66
N THR A 68 1.79 15.14 -10.33
CA THR A 68 0.76 14.52 -9.48
C THR A 68 -0.59 15.24 -9.59
N LYS A 69 -0.59 16.58 -9.62
CA LYS A 69 -1.77 17.43 -9.90
C LYS A 69 -2.40 17.06 -11.24
N PHE A 70 -1.59 16.98 -12.30
CA PHE A 70 -2.05 16.52 -13.61
C PHE A 70 -2.62 15.10 -13.55
N SER A 71 -1.95 14.17 -12.86
CA SER A 71 -2.31 12.74 -12.86
C SER A 71 -3.69 12.51 -12.22
N ILE A 72 -3.95 13.12 -11.07
CA ILE A 72 -5.24 12.98 -10.40
C ILE A 72 -6.35 13.66 -11.20
N ASP A 73 -6.14 14.87 -11.71
CA ASP A 73 -7.11 15.59 -12.55
C ASP A 73 -7.45 14.80 -13.83
N TYR A 74 -6.43 14.28 -14.51
CA TYR A 74 -6.62 13.49 -15.72
C TYR A 74 -7.40 12.20 -15.43
N ALA A 75 -7.08 11.49 -14.35
CA ALA A 75 -7.76 10.27 -13.98
C ALA A 75 -9.24 10.52 -13.65
N LYS A 76 -9.54 11.56 -12.86
CA LYS A 76 -10.92 11.96 -12.52
C LYS A 76 -11.75 12.32 -13.74
N LYS A 77 -11.18 13.06 -14.69
CA LYS A 77 -11.91 13.53 -15.88
C LYS A 77 -12.02 12.48 -16.99
N ASN A 78 -10.99 11.68 -17.18
CA ASN A 78 -10.85 10.87 -18.39
C ASN A 78 -10.86 9.36 -18.13
N ILE A 79 -10.53 8.89 -16.92
CA ILE A 79 -10.41 7.44 -16.64
C ILE A 79 -11.62 6.97 -15.84
N PHE A 80 -11.81 7.45 -14.61
CA PHE A 80 -12.86 6.95 -13.72
C PHE A 80 -14.28 7.00 -14.32
N PRO A 81 -14.70 8.05 -15.05
CA PRO A 81 -16.02 8.10 -15.65
C PRO A 81 -16.30 6.95 -16.64
N GLN A 82 -15.27 6.49 -17.36
CA GLN A 82 -15.40 5.38 -18.31
C GLN A 82 -15.60 4.02 -17.62
N TYR A 83 -15.20 3.90 -16.34
CA TYR A 83 -15.21 2.65 -15.59
C TYR A 83 -16.09 2.71 -14.34
N ILE A 84 -16.96 3.71 -14.20
CA ILE A 84 -17.72 3.94 -12.97
C ILE A 84 -18.59 2.74 -12.57
N GLU A 85 -19.17 2.03 -13.54
CA GLU A 85 -19.94 0.81 -13.28
C GLU A 85 -19.07 -0.32 -12.74
N ALA A 86 -17.86 -0.49 -13.29
CA ALA A 86 -16.90 -1.45 -12.75
C ALA A 86 -16.43 -1.04 -11.34
N VAL A 87 -16.25 0.27 -11.09
CA VAL A 87 -15.87 0.79 -9.77
C VAL A 87 -16.91 0.44 -8.71
N LYS A 88 -18.20 0.53 -9.05
CA LYS A 88 -19.31 0.24 -8.14
C LYS A 88 -19.52 -1.25 -7.86
N THR A 89 -19.10 -2.14 -8.76
CA THR A 89 -19.53 -3.56 -8.73
C THR A 89 -18.39 -4.55 -8.61
N LEU A 90 -17.22 -4.28 -9.18
CA LEU A 90 -16.20 -5.31 -9.38
C LEU A 90 -15.45 -5.65 -8.09
N GLY A 91 -15.64 -6.88 -7.61
CA GLY A 91 -14.88 -7.44 -6.49
C GLY A 91 -15.09 -6.71 -5.17
N VAL A 92 -16.25 -6.07 -4.98
CA VAL A 92 -16.59 -5.30 -3.79
C VAL A 92 -16.82 -6.24 -2.61
N ILE A 93 -16.15 -5.95 -1.49
CA ILE A 93 -16.22 -6.73 -0.25
C ILE A 93 -16.36 -5.79 0.93
N LYS A 94 -17.03 -6.23 2.00
CA LYS A 94 -17.23 -5.44 3.22
C LYS A 94 -16.32 -5.93 4.34
N THR A 95 -15.26 -5.20 4.63
CA THR A 95 -14.23 -5.57 5.62
C THR A 95 -13.71 -4.35 6.38
N GLY A 96 -12.87 -4.57 7.39
CA GLY A 96 -12.19 -3.50 8.11
C GLY A 96 -11.00 -2.91 7.36
N PHE A 97 -10.31 -1.97 8.00
CA PHE A 97 -9.14 -1.26 7.49
C PHE A 97 -8.10 -1.06 8.57
N LEU A 98 -6.84 -1.04 8.17
CA LEU A 98 -5.70 -0.71 9.01
C LEU A 98 -4.84 0.35 8.32
N GLY A 99 -4.39 1.33 9.08
CA GLY A 99 -3.42 2.31 8.64
C GLY A 99 -2.88 3.15 9.78
N THR A 100 -1.74 3.78 9.56
CA THR A 100 -1.10 4.69 10.52
C THR A 100 -1.74 6.08 10.48
N VAL A 101 -1.93 6.66 11.66
CA VAL A 101 -2.39 8.04 11.86
C VAL A 101 -1.60 8.71 12.97
N SER A 102 -1.49 10.03 12.92
CA SER A 102 -1.05 10.82 14.07
C SER A 102 -2.09 10.76 15.20
N LYS A 103 -1.72 11.23 16.40
CA LYS A 103 -2.61 11.25 17.58
C LYS A 103 -3.92 12.02 17.36
N ASP A 104 -3.92 13.01 16.47
CA ASP A 104 -5.11 13.79 16.11
C ASP A 104 -5.87 13.22 14.89
N GLY A 105 -5.49 12.02 14.43
CA GLY A 105 -6.13 11.32 13.33
C GLY A 105 -5.68 11.75 11.93
N THR A 106 -4.67 12.61 11.80
CA THR A 106 -4.13 13.00 10.48
C THR A 106 -3.45 11.81 9.80
N LEU A 107 -3.57 11.72 8.47
CA LEU A 107 -2.85 10.73 7.65
C LEU A 107 -1.35 10.82 7.95
N GLU A 108 -0.74 9.67 8.20
CA GLU A 108 0.68 9.57 8.47
C GLU A 108 1.25 8.30 7.82
N LEU A 109 2.45 8.41 7.25
CA LEU A 109 3.11 7.30 6.56
C LEU A 109 4.43 6.88 7.21
N TYR A 110 5.01 7.72 8.06
CA TYR A 110 6.31 7.48 8.68
C TYR A 110 6.21 7.04 10.14
N ASP A 111 5.55 7.82 11.01
CA ASP A 111 5.49 7.52 12.45
C ASP A 111 4.16 7.92 13.09
N GLY A 112 3.53 7.01 13.84
CA GLY A 112 2.24 7.26 14.47
C GLY A 112 1.67 6.05 15.18
N VAL A 113 0.36 6.07 15.41
CA VAL A 113 -0.40 4.93 15.95
C VAL A 113 -1.12 4.19 14.82
N LEU A 114 -1.24 2.88 14.96
CA LEU A 114 -2.01 2.06 14.05
C LEU A 114 -3.48 2.13 14.44
N ARG A 115 -4.34 2.49 13.48
CA ARG A 115 -5.80 2.52 13.64
C ARG A 115 -6.43 1.31 12.97
N MET A 116 -7.01 0.40 13.76
CA MET A 116 -7.81 -0.70 13.26
C MET A 116 -9.28 -0.28 13.22
N MET A 117 -9.80 -0.06 12.01
CA MET A 117 -11.18 0.32 11.75
C MET A 117 -12.02 -0.88 11.30
N GLN A 118 -13.20 -1.02 11.88
CA GLN A 118 -14.22 -1.99 11.49
C GLN A 118 -14.99 -1.52 10.26
N ALA A 119 -15.74 -2.44 9.63
CA ALA A 119 -16.52 -2.12 8.44
C ALA A 119 -17.65 -1.10 8.68
N ASP A 120 -18.06 -0.88 9.92
CA ASP A 120 -19.04 0.14 10.33
C ASP A 120 -18.42 1.51 10.65
N GLY A 121 -17.09 1.62 10.60
CA GLY A 121 -16.34 2.85 10.89
C GLY A 121 -15.91 3.01 12.35
N SER A 122 -16.35 2.15 13.27
CA SER A 122 -15.78 2.11 14.62
C SER A 122 -14.31 1.69 14.57
N TYR A 123 -13.47 2.17 15.47
CA TYR A 123 -12.04 1.88 15.44
C TYR A 123 -11.40 1.82 16.82
N GLU A 124 -10.23 1.20 16.88
CA GLU A 124 -9.32 1.20 18.02
C GLU A 124 -7.90 1.55 17.55
N ASP A 125 -7.25 2.46 18.28
CA ASP A 125 -5.88 2.87 18.01
C ASP A 125 -4.92 2.13 18.97
N PHE A 126 -3.77 1.70 18.44
CA PHE A 126 -2.72 1.03 19.21
C PHE A 126 -1.33 1.38 18.69
N THR A 127 -0.34 1.32 19.56
CA THR A 127 1.05 1.53 19.15
C THR A 127 1.58 0.27 18.48
N TYR A 128 2.46 0.42 17.48
CA TYR A 128 2.92 -0.72 16.69
C TYR A 128 3.71 -1.76 17.50
N GLU A 129 4.26 -1.40 18.67
CA GLU A 129 4.93 -2.35 19.56
C GLU A 129 3.97 -3.41 20.12
N LYS A 130 2.67 -3.13 20.11
CA LYS A 130 1.61 -4.04 20.56
C LYS A 130 0.99 -4.85 19.41
N TYR A 131 1.56 -4.84 18.20
CA TYR A 131 0.90 -5.44 17.03
C TYR A 131 0.46 -6.90 17.24
N THR A 132 1.21 -7.70 18.01
CA THR A 132 0.89 -9.11 18.33
C THR A 132 -0.37 -9.30 19.17
N ASP A 133 -0.87 -8.24 19.81
CA ASP A 133 -2.13 -8.24 20.56
C ASP A 133 -3.33 -7.97 19.63
N TYR A 134 -3.08 -7.42 18.44
CA TYR A 134 -4.10 -6.96 17.50
C TYR A 134 -4.13 -7.75 16.19
N ILE A 135 -3.00 -8.31 15.78
CA ILE A 135 -2.79 -8.99 14.51
C ILE A 135 -2.31 -10.41 14.77
N GLU A 136 -2.96 -11.37 14.11
CA GLU A 136 -2.55 -12.77 14.09
C GLU A 136 -2.48 -13.25 12.64
N GLU A 137 -1.56 -14.16 12.31
CA GLU A 137 -1.38 -14.66 10.94
C GLU A 137 -1.88 -16.10 10.80
N HIS A 138 -2.87 -16.30 9.94
CA HIS A 138 -3.37 -17.62 9.59
C HIS A 138 -2.63 -18.21 8.37
N ILE A 139 -2.50 -19.53 8.31
CA ILE A 139 -1.88 -20.25 7.18
C ILE A 139 -2.92 -21.11 6.47
N GLU A 140 -2.81 -21.17 5.15
CA GLU A 140 -3.64 -22.02 4.30
C GLU A 140 -2.74 -22.99 3.53
N PRO A 141 -3.15 -24.25 3.29
CA PRO A 141 -2.28 -25.27 2.70
C PRO A 141 -1.98 -25.05 1.21
N TRP A 142 -2.68 -24.12 0.55
CA TRP A 142 -2.63 -23.90 -0.89
C TRP A 142 -1.81 -22.66 -1.30
N THR A 143 -1.23 -21.93 -0.35
CA THR A 143 -0.38 -20.76 -0.63
C THR A 143 0.71 -20.59 0.43
N TYR A 144 1.86 -20.06 0.01
CA TYR A 144 2.92 -19.65 0.94
C TYR A 144 2.60 -18.34 1.67
N LEU A 145 1.70 -17.53 1.10
CA LEU A 145 1.37 -16.24 1.68
C LEU A 145 0.37 -16.42 2.83
N LYS A 146 0.72 -15.89 4.01
CA LYS A 146 -0.13 -15.93 5.20
C LYS A 146 -1.34 -15.00 5.08
N PHE A 147 -2.26 -15.07 6.04
CA PHE A 147 -3.48 -14.28 6.12
C PHE A 147 -3.56 -13.56 7.48
N PRO A 148 -2.95 -12.37 7.61
CA PRO A 148 -3.12 -11.54 8.79
C PRO A 148 -4.58 -11.16 9.01
N TYR A 149 -5.05 -11.22 10.24
CA TYR A 149 -6.42 -10.91 10.62
C TYR A 149 -6.49 -10.24 12.00
N MET A 150 -7.62 -9.59 12.28
CA MET A 150 -7.86 -8.93 13.56
C MET A 150 -7.98 -9.98 14.67
N LYS A 151 -6.97 -10.07 15.54
CA LYS A 151 -6.89 -11.08 16.60
C LYS A 151 -8.09 -11.05 17.53
N LYS A 152 -8.59 -9.86 17.88
CA LYS A 152 -9.77 -9.68 18.74
C LYS A 152 -11.07 -10.24 18.14
N ALA A 153 -11.12 -10.50 16.84
CA ALA A 153 -12.25 -11.17 16.21
C ALA A 153 -12.30 -12.68 16.53
N GLY A 154 -11.22 -13.24 17.10
CA GLY A 154 -11.11 -14.63 17.56
C GLY A 154 -10.90 -15.67 16.45
N LYS A 155 -11.18 -15.32 15.19
CA LYS A 155 -10.93 -16.16 14.02
C LYS A 155 -10.89 -15.34 12.73
N LEU A 156 -10.31 -15.95 11.68
CA LEU A 156 -10.45 -15.50 10.30
C LEU A 156 -11.63 -16.22 9.62
N SER A 157 -12.48 -15.48 8.93
CA SER A 157 -13.47 -16.00 7.96
C SER A 157 -13.44 -15.18 6.69
N MET A 158 -13.15 -15.82 5.56
CA MET A 158 -13.21 -15.22 4.21
C MET A 158 -14.55 -15.49 3.51
N ASP A 159 -15.60 -15.78 4.27
CA ASP A 159 -16.97 -15.81 3.76
C ASP A 159 -17.34 -14.43 3.20
N LEU A 160 -17.89 -14.39 1.98
CA LEU A 160 -18.11 -13.13 1.27
C LEU A 160 -19.33 -12.36 1.79
N ASP A 161 -20.23 -13.03 2.50
CA ASP A 161 -21.46 -12.45 3.03
C ASP A 161 -21.31 -12.14 4.54
N ASN A 162 -20.46 -12.91 5.25
CA ASN A 162 -20.13 -12.67 6.65
C ASN A 162 -18.63 -12.85 6.97
N PRO A 163 -17.76 -11.94 6.50
CA PRO A 163 -16.34 -12.01 6.81
C PRO A 163 -16.06 -11.66 8.27
N VAL A 164 -15.10 -12.37 8.88
CA VAL A 164 -14.71 -12.17 10.29
C VAL A 164 -13.21 -11.95 10.36
N GLY A 165 -12.80 -10.91 11.08
CA GLY A 165 -11.39 -10.58 11.28
C GLY A 165 -10.65 -10.04 10.05
N VAL A 166 -11.29 -9.96 8.89
CA VAL A 166 -10.65 -9.45 7.67
C VAL A 166 -10.54 -7.93 7.70
N TYR A 167 -9.35 -7.43 7.42
CA TYR A 167 -9.08 -6.02 7.17
C TYR A 167 -8.27 -5.83 5.90
N ARG A 168 -8.19 -4.58 5.44
CA ARG A 168 -7.33 -4.16 4.34
C ARG A 168 -6.35 -3.08 4.79
N THR A 169 -5.21 -3.00 4.12
CA THR A 169 -4.21 -1.95 4.31
C THR A 169 -3.97 -1.19 3.02
N ASN A 170 -3.21 -0.09 3.11
CA ASN A 170 -2.78 0.76 2.00
C ASN A 170 -3.86 1.67 1.41
N THR A 171 -3.42 2.72 0.72
CA THR A 171 -4.24 3.70 -0.02
C THR A 171 -5.65 3.89 0.53
N LEU A 172 -6.66 3.20 -0.01
CA LEU A 172 -8.06 3.36 0.40
C LEU A 172 -8.28 3.07 1.89
N ALA A 173 -7.55 2.10 2.46
CA ALA A 173 -7.56 1.84 3.89
C ALA A 173 -7.09 3.06 4.68
N ARG A 174 -5.97 3.69 4.28
CA ARG A 174 -5.43 4.90 4.94
C ARG A 174 -6.36 6.11 4.79
N ILE A 175 -6.96 6.28 3.60
CA ILE A 175 -7.99 7.30 3.34
C ILE A 175 -9.26 7.09 4.19
N ASN A 176 -9.62 5.82 4.44
CA ASN A 176 -10.72 5.48 5.34
C ASN A 176 -10.36 5.72 6.81
N VAL A 177 -9.16 5.34 7.27
CA VAL A 177 -8.83 5.44 8.69
C VAL A 177 -8.48 6.85 9.15
N CYS A 178 -7.86 7.68 8.29
CA CYS A 178 -7.50 9.04 8.65
C CYS A 178 -8.74 9.94 8.80
N GLU A 179 -8.64 10.98 9.61
CA GLU A 179 -9.64 12.04 9.73
C GLU A 179 -9.40 13.15 8.69
N ARG A 180 -8.13 13.46 8.43
CA ARG A 180 -7.68 14.53 7.51
C ARG A 180 -6.31 14.23 6.94
N ILE A 181 -5.89 15.00 5.94
CA ILE A 181 -4.54 15.04 5.38
C ILE A 181 -3.92 16.42 5.71
N SER A 182 -2.65 16.44 6.09
CA SER A 182 -1.96 17.68 6.51
C SER A 182 -1.66 18.63 5.36
N THR A 183 -1.50 18.10 4.14
CA THR A 183 -1.14 18.91 2.98
C THR A 183 -2.40 19.41 2.23
N PRO A 184 -2.46 20.70 1.86
CA PRO A 184 -3.71 21.35 1.48
C PRO A 184 -4.32 20.84 0.17
N LEU A 185 -3.49 20.49 -0.84
CA LEU A 185 -4.03 19.98 -2.10
C LEU A 185 -4.59 18.58 -1.93
N ALA A 186 -3.88 17.69 -1.23
CA ALA A 186 -4.37 16.35 -0.96
C ALA A 186 -5.59 16.34 -0.01
N GLN A 187 -5.66 17.27 0.94
CA GLN A 187 -6.84 17.45 1.79
C GLN A 187 -8.08 17.81 0.97
N LYS A 188 -7.96 18.70 -0.02
CA LYS A 188 -9.07 19.03 -0.92
C LYS A 188 -9.56 17.80 -1.70
N GLU A 189 -8.64 16.97 -2.17
CA GLU A 189 -8.96 15.73 -2.89
C GLU A 189 -9.62 14.69 -1.98
N LEU A 190 -9.24 14.63 -0.69
CA LEU A 190 -9.92 13.81 0.31
C LEU A 190 -11.38 14.24 0.51
N GLU A 191 -11.63 15.54 0.61
CA GLU A 191 -12.97 16.11 0.79
C GLU A 191 -13.86 15.80 -0.42
N GLU A 192 -13.34 16.01 -1.64
CA GLU A 192 -14.03 15.65 -2.89
C GLU A 192 -14.36 14.15 -2.94
N PHE A 193 -13.38 13.29 -2.64
CA PHE A 193 -13.55 11.84 -2.61
C PHE A 193 -14.62 11.40 -1.60
N ARG A 194 -14.63 11.99 -0.40
CA ARG A 194 -15.62 11.67 0.64
C ARG A 194 -17.01 12.19 0.32
N ASN A 195 -17.12 13.34 -0.34
CA ASN A 195 -18.40 13.86 -0.80
C ASN A 195 -19.02 12.93 -1.85
N GLU A 196 -18.20 12.31 -2.71
CA GLU A 196 -18.69 11.41 -3.75
C GLU A 196 -18.99 9.98 -3.24
N PHE A 197 -18.13 9.43 -2.37
CA PHE A 197 -18.17 8.01 -2.02
C PHE A 197 -18.49 7.72 -0.55
N GLY A 198 -18.51 8.73 0.32
CA GLY A 198 -18.70 8.59 1.77
C GLY A 198 -17.43 8.11 2.52
N ARG A 199 -17.63 7.64 3.75
CA ARG A 199 -16.60 7.02 4.61
C ARG A 199 -17.29 6.12 5.66
N PRO A 200 -16.87 4.87 5.86
CA PRO A 200 -15.81 4.17 5.14
C PRO A 200 -16.26 3.69 3.74
N VAL A 201 -15.35 3.78 2.77
CA VAL A 201 -15.59 3.35 1.37
C VAL A 201 -15.10 1.92 1.16
N GLN A 202 -15.95 1.06 0.61
CA GLN A 202 -15.71 -0.38 0.46
C GLN A 202 -15.35 -0.81 -0.97
N LEU A 203 -15.39 0.12 -1.94
CA LEU A 203 -15.25 -0.16 -3.37
C LEU A 203 -13.80 -0.47 -3.78
N THR A 204 -13.56 -1.71 -4.23
CA THR A 204 -12.21 -2.24 -4.51
C THR A 204 -11.41 -1.43 -5.52
N LEU A 205 -12.03 -0.95 -6.61
CA LEU A 205 -11.28 -0.20 -7.62
C LEU A 205 -10.91 1.22 -7.17
N LEU A 206 -11.52 1.75 -6.10
CA LEU A 206 -11.17 3.07 -5.55
C LEU A 206 -9.83 3.08 -4.80
N TYR A 207 -9.20 1.93 -4.59
CA TYR A 207 -7.78 1.87 -4.23
C TYR A 207 -6.88 2.63 -5.21
N ASN A 208 -7.25 2.68 -6.50
CA ASN A 208 -6.53 3.44 -7.51
C ASN A 208 -6.71 4.95 -7.36
N TRP A 209 -7.91 5.41 -6.97
CA TRP A 209 -8.14 6.84 -6.73
C TRP A 209 -7.43 7.27 -5.45
N ALA A 210 -7.58 6.51 -4.38
CA ALA A 210 -6.86 6.76 -3.13
C ALA A 210 -5.33 6.78 -3.33
N ARG A 211 -4.79 5.96 -4.24
CA ARG A 211 -3.36 5.98 -4.61
C ARG A 211 -2.94 7.30 -5.25
N LEU A 212 -3.81 7.93 -6.04
CA LEU A 212 -3.54 9.24 -6.63
C LEU A 212 -3.59 10.36 -5.58
N ILE A 213 -4.50 10.27 -4.60
CA ILE A 213 -4.55 11.19 -3.45
C ILE A 213 -3.24 11.08 -2.66
N GLU A 214 -2.80 9.86 -2.33
CA GLU A 214 -1.55 9.66 -1.62
C GLU A 214 -0.31 10.05 -2.44
N LEU A 215 -0.33 9.86 -3.76
CA LEU A 215 0.74 10.31 -4.62
C LEU A 215 0.87 11.84 -4.57
N LEU A 216 -0.25 12.56 -4.62
CA LEU A 216 -0.29 14.02 -4.45
C LEU A 216 0.19 14.44 -3.06
N TYR A 217 -0.30 13.79 -1.99
CA TYR A 217 0.16 14.02 -0.61
C TYR A 217 1.68 13.86 -0.49
N ASN A 218 2.23 12.74 -0.97
CA ASN A 218 3.67 12.48 -0.89
C ASN A 218 4.50 13.52 -1.65
N ALA A 219 4.06 13.94 -2.84
CA ALA A 219 4.77 14.96 -3.61
C ALA A 219 4.70 16.33 -2.94
N GLU A 220 3.55 16.69 -2.37
CA GLU A 220 3.35 17.95 -1.65
C GLU A 220 4.17 17.97 -0.35
N TYR A 221 4.15 16.87 0.40
CA TYR A 221 4.89 16.71 1.65
C TYR A 221 6.41 16.68 1.42
N ALA A 222 6.88 16.04 0.34
CA ALA A 222 8.29 16.08 -0.03
C ALA A 222 8.78 17.52 -0.27
N VAL A 223 7.98 18.36 -0.93
CA VAL A 223 8.30 19.79 -1.11
C VAL A 223 8.37 20.50 0.25
N GLN A 224 7.40 20.26 1.15
CA GLN A 224 7.41 20.86 2.50
C GLN A 224 8.66 20.46 3.30
N LEU A 225 9.03 19.17 3.30
CA LEU A 225 10.23 18.69 3.98
C LEU A 225 11.51 19.31 3.42
N LEU A 226 11.59 19.49 2.09
CA LEU A 226 12.75 20.12 1.46
C LEU A 226 12.81 21.63 1.71
N GLU A 227 11.68 22.29 1.96
CA GLU A 227 11.64 23.71 2.30
C GLU A 227 12.00 23.98 3.77
N ASP A 228 11.90 22.98 4.65
CA ASP A 228 12.47 23.02 6.00
C ASP A 228 14.01 22.99 5.96
N LEU A 229 14.64 24.00 6.57
CA LEU A 229 16.10 24.11 6.58
C LEU A 229 16.78 23.08 7.49
N GLU A 230 16.05 22.49 8.46
CA GLU A 230 16.57 21.43 9.33
C GLU A 230 17.02 20.19 8.53
N ILE A 231 16.46 19.96 7.34
CA ILE A 231 16.83 18.81 6.48
C ILE A 231 18.31 18.80 6.06
N THR A 232 18.99 19.95 6.15
CA THR A 232 20.43 20.09 5.86
C THR A 232 21.31 20.09 7.11
N SER A 233 20.72 19.78 8.27
CA SER A 233 21.44 19.64 9.54
C SER A 233 22.58 18.64 9.42
N LYS A 234 23.65 18.89 10.17
CA LYS A 234 24.77 17.95 10.33
C LYS A 234 24.57 17.00 11.51
N ASP A 235 23.60 17.27 12.38
CA ASP A 235 23.22 16.40 13.47
C ASP A 235 22.24 15.34 12.97
N ILE A 236 22.79 14.30 12.34
CA ILE A 236 22.02 13.27 11.64
C ILE A 236 22.14 11.89 12.27
N ARG A 237 22.97 11.73 13.32
CA ARG A 237 23.27 10.41 13.86
C ARG A 237 23.73 10.45 15.31
N VAL A 238 23.07 9.67 16.16
CA VAL A 238 23.52 9.40 17.53
C VAL A 238 24.37 8.12 17.61
N PRO A 239 25.36 8.04 18.53
CA PRO A 239 26.10 6.82 18.77
C PRO A 239 25.20 5.69 19.27
N VAL A 240 25.33 4.49 18.68
CA VAL A 240 24.61 3.28 19.09
C VAL A 240 25.62 2.20 19.47
N LYS A 241 25.35 1.49 20.58
CA LYS A 241 26.14 0.33 21.02
C LYS A 241 25.29 -0.94 20.90
N PRO A 242 25.86 -2.07 20.43
CA PRO A 242 25.18 -3.36 20.46
C PRO A 242 24.73 -3.73 21.88
N ARG A 243 23.58 -4.39 21.99
CA ARG A 243 23.03 -4.91 23.26
C ARG A 243 21.95 -5.95 22.97
N ALA A 244 21.67 -6.79 23.97
CA ALA A 244 20.49 -7.65 23.93
C ALA A 244 19.23 -6.79 24.07
N ALA A 245 18.34 -6.88 23.08
CA ALA A 245 17.12 -6.09 23.03
C ALA A 245 16.11 -6.67 22.03
N ARG A 246 14.86 -6.23 22.17
CA ARG A 246 13.84 -6.30 21.11
C ARG A 246 13.63 -4.90 20.55
N GLY A 247 13.54 -4.78 19.22
CA GLY A 247 13.28 -3.54 18.51
C GLY A 247 12.26 -3.74 17.41
N ILE A 248 11.21 -2.91 17.42
CA ILE A 248 10.12 -2.97 16.45
C ILE A 248 10.14 -1.65 15.66
N GLY A 249 10.17 -1.75 14.33
CA GLY A 249 9.99 -0.63 13.42
C GLY A 249 8.71 -0.83 12.61
N CYS A 250 7.93 0.23 12.47
CA CYS A 250 6.71 0.23 11.68
C CYS A 250 6.64 1.47 10.81
N VAL A 251 6.37 1.30 9.52
CA VAL A 251 6.10 2.39 8.57
C VAL A 251 4.96 1.98 7.64
N GLU A 252 4.31 2.94 7.00
CA GLU A 252 3.39 2.64 5.90
C GLU A 252 4.18 2.52 4.61
N ALA A 253 4.48 1.29 4.20
CA ALA A 253 4.93 1.08 2.83
C ALA A 253 3.80 1.47 1.85
N PRO A 254 4.12 1.75 0.57
CA PRO A 254 3.11 2.11 -0.43
C PRO A 254 1.97 1.10 -0.53
N ARG A 255 2.26 -0.18 -0.23
CA ARG A 255 1.35 -1.32 -0.36
C ARG A 255 0.74 -1.81 0.97
N GLY A 256 1.00 -1.11 2.08
CA GLY A 256 0.37 -1.34 3.38
C GLY A 256 1.34 -1.18 4.53
N THR A 257 0.83 -1.31 5.75
CA THR A 257 1.62 -1.31 6.98
C THR A 257 2.75 -2.33 6.88
N LEU A 258 3.97 -1.92 7.24
CA LEU A 258 5.18 -2.74 7.21
C LEU A 258 5.75 -2.79 8.61
N ILE A 259 5.78 -4.00 9.20
CA ILE A 259 6.27 -4.24 10.56
C ILE A 259 7.53 -5.09 10.48
N HIS A 260 8.61 -4.60 11.09
CA HIS A 260 9.85 -5.33 11.30
C HIS A 260 10.10 -5.45 12.80
N ASP A 261 10.18 -6.67 13.30
CA ASP A 261 10.39 -6.98 14.73
C ASP A 261 11.63 -7.86 14.86
N TYR A 262 12.66 -7.34 15.51
CA TYR A 262 13.96 -8.00 15.67
C TYR A 262 14.28 -8.18 17.15
N GLU A 263 14.85 -9.34 17.49
CA GLU A 263 15.52 -9.56 18.77
C GLU A 263 17.01 -9.81 18.53
N THR A 264 17.85 -9.27 19.40
CA THR A 264 19.31 -9.39 19.32
C THR A 264 19.91 -9.91 20.63
N ASP A 265 21.09 -10.52 20.53
CA ASP A 265 21.95 -10.83 21.68
C ASP A 265 22.78 -9.62 22.14
N GLU A 266 23.65 -9.83 23.13
CA GLU A 266 24.55 -8.82 23.69
C GLU A 266 25.56 -8.23 22.70
N ASN A 267 25.87 -8.96 21.63
CA ASN A 267 26.75 -8.50 20.54
C ASN A 267 25.97 -7.84 19.39
N GLY A 268 24.64 -7.72 19.51
CA GLY A 268 23.78 -7.18 18.47
C GLY A 268 23.54 -8.15 17.31
N ILE A 269 23.81 -9.44 17.50
CA ILE A 269 23.51 -10.48 16.51
C ILE A 269 22.03 -10.83 16.63
N VAL A 270 21.34 -10.85 15.49
CA VAL A 270 19.91 -11.17 15.43
C VAL A 270 19.66 -12.62 15.84
N THR A 271 18.80 -12.82 16.83
CA THR A 271 18.38 -14.14 17.33
C THR A 271 16.97 -14.51 16.91
N ASN A 272 16.12 -13.52 16.63
CA ASN A 272 14.74 -13.72 16.19
C ASN A 272 14.30 -12.58 15.27
N VAL A 273 13.44 -12.89 14.30
CA VAL A 273 12.86 -11.93 13.36
C VAL A 273 11.42 -12.31 13.07
N ASN A 274 10.53 -11.32 13.17
CA ASN A 274 9.20 -11.40 12.59
C ASN A 274 8.94 -10.22 11.64
N LEU A 275 8.37 -10.51 10.47
CA LEU A 275 8.06 -9.52 9.45
C LEU A 275 6.60 -9.68 9.05
N ILE A 276 5.83 -8.60 9.11
CA ILE A 276 4.52 -8.54 8.45
C ILE A 276 4.59 -7.43 7.40
N VAL A 277 4.55 -7.83 6.14
CA VAL A 277 4.82 -6.95 4.99
C VAL A 277 3.52 -6.44 4.39
N GLY A 278 3.52 -5.20 3.88
CA GLY A 278 2.33 -4.50 3.39
C GLY A 278 1.32 -5.34 2.61
N THR A 279 1.75 -6.09 1.59
CA THR A 279 0.82 -6.92 0.80
C THR A 279 0.31 -8.15 1.53
N THR A 280 1.05 -8.69 2.51
CA THR A 280 0.63 -9.85 3.31
C THR A 280 -0.70 -9.58 4.01
N HIS A 281 -0.88 -8.38 4.57
CA HIS A 281 -2.16 -7.93 5.16
C HIS A 281 -3.34 -8.00 4.19
N ASN A 282 -3.09 -7.77 2.90
CA ASN A 282 -4.14 -7.76 1.88
C ASN A 282 -4.40 -9.14 1.26
N ASN A 283 -3.78 -10.23 1.71
CA ASN A 283 -3.96 -11.54 1.09
C ASN A 283 -5.40 -12.06 1.21
N ALA A 284 -6.01 -11.99 2.40
CA ALA A 284 -7.43 -12.34 2.60
C ALA A 284 -8.37 -11.50 1.71
N PRO A 285 -8.34 -10.15 1.75
CA PRO A 285 -9.23 -9.34 0.94
C PRO A 285 -8.97 -9.46 -0.57
N ILE A 286 -7.73 -9.68 -1.02
CA ILE A 286 -7.45 -9.98 -2.45
C ILE A 286 -8.20 -11.24 -2.87
N ASN A 287 -8.06 -12.34 -2.11
CA ASN A 287 -8.74 -13.60 -2.43
C ASN A 287 -10.26 -13.45 -2.41
N MET A 288 -10.81 -12.70 -1.44
CA MET A 288 -12.23 -12.42 -1.38
C MET A 288 -12.71 -11.57 -2.58
N SER A 289 -11.98 -10.51 -2.94
CA SER A 289 -12.31 -9.67 -4.10
C SER A 289 -12.24 -10.44 -5.41
N VAL A 290 -11.25 -11.33 -5.58
CA VAL A 290 -11.13 -12.24 -6.72
C VAL A 290 -12.32 -13.19 -6.79
N LYS A 291 -12.65 -13.84 -5.66
CA LYS A 291 -13.78 -14.77 -5.58
C LYS A 291 -15.10 -14.07 -5.94
N ARG A 292 -15.35 -12.89 -5.37
CA ARG A 292 -16.54 -12.09 -5.70
C ARG A 292 -16.57 -11.71 -7.18
N ALA A 293 -15.48 -11.17 -7.73
CA ALA A 293 -15.40 -10.81 -9.15
C ALA A 293 -15.61 -12.01 -10.09
N ALA A 294 -15.02 -13.16 -9.76
CA ALA A 294 -15.20 -14.39 -10.54
C ALA A 294 -16.67 -14.87 -10.48
N MET A 295 -17.29 -14.88 -9.31
CA MET A 295 -18.71 -15.26 -9.14
C MET A 295 -19.64 -14.32 -9.91
N ASP A 296 -19.34 -13.03 -9.98
CA ASP A 296 -20.16 -12.04 -10.67
C ASP A 296 -20.02 -12.09 -12.19
N LEU A 297 -18.83 -12.44 -12.70
CA LEU A 297 -18.54 -12.39 -14.13
C LEU A 297 -18.63 -13.75 -14.84
N ILE A 298 -18.32 -14.85 -14.15
CA ILE A 298 -18.33 -16.21 -14.71
C ILE A 298 -19.68 -16.83 -14.40
N LYS A 299 -20.55 -16.94 -15.41
CA LYS A 299 -21.87 -17.57 -15.31
C LYS A 299 -21.92 -18.81 -16.18
N ASP A 300 -22.54 -19.88 -15.68
CA ASP A 300 -22.70 -21.17 -16.37
C ASP A 300 -21.37 -21.75 -16.89
N GLY A 301 -20.26 -21.52 -16.16
CA GLY A 301 -18.92 -21.96 -16.55
C GLY A 301 -18.32 -21.25 -17.76
N LYS A 302 -18.97 -20.19 -18.27
CA LYS A 302 -18.49 -19.42 -19.43
C LYS A 302 -17.53 -18.32 -19.00
N TYR A 303 -16.33 -18.35 -19.57
CA TYR A 303 -15.32 -17.32 -19.39
C TYR A 303 -14.46 -17.19 -20.65
N ASP A 304 -13.86 -16.02 -20.85
CA ASP A 304 -12.88 -15.73 -21.90
C ASP A 304 -11.73 -14.88 -21.33
N GLN A 305 -10.76 -14.52 -22.16
CA GLN A 305 -9.61 -13.71 -21.72
C GLN A 305 -10.01 -12.32 -21.22
N GLY A 306 -11.10 -11.74 -21.74
CA GLY A 306 -11.62 -10.44 -21.31
C GLY A 306 -12.20 -10.52 -19.89
N ILE A 307 -12.99 -11.55 -19.61
CA ILE A 307 -13.55 -11.84 -18.29
C ILE A 307 -12.42 -12.12 -17.28
N LEU A 308 -11.45 -12.96 -17.63
CA LEU A 308 -10.31 -13.26 -16.75
C LEU A 308 -9.49 -12.00 -16.44
N ASN A 309 -9.23 -11.16 -17.43
CA ASN A 309 -8.55 -9.89 -17.21
C ASN A 309 -9.35 -8.94 -16.27
N ARG A 310 -10.69 -8.97 -16.31
CA ARG A 310 -11.52 -8.21 -15.36
C ARG A 310 -11.43 -8.79 -13.95
N VAL A 311 -11.36 -10.11 -13.79
CA VAL A 311 -11.09 -10.73 -12.47
C VAL A 311 -9.72 -10.28 -11.95
N GLU A 312 -8.69 -10.26 -12.81
CA GLU A 312 -7.36 -9.77 -12.45
C GLU A 312 -7.34 -8.27 -12.09
N MET A 313 -8.26 -7.45 -12.60
CA MET A 313 -8.37 -6.04 -12.19
C MET A 313 -8.64 -5.91 -10.68
N ALA A 314 -9.41 -6.85 -10.09
CA ALA A 314 -9.65 -6.86 -8.65
C ALA A 314 -8.36 -7.12 -7.85
N ILE A 315 -7.43 -7.91 -8.40
CA ILE A 315 -6.09 -8.13 -7.81
C ILE A 315 -5.25 -6.86 -7.94
N ARG A 316 -5.14 -6.33 -9.16
CA ARG A 316 -4.26 -5.19 -9.48
C ARG A 316 -4.65 -3.92 -8.73
N ALA A 317 -5.92 -3.77 -8.36
CA ALA A 317 -6.39 -2.63 -7.57
C ALA A 317 -5.62 -2.46 -6.25
N TYR A 318 -5.25 -3.56 -5.60
CA TYR A 318 -4.48 -3.56 -4.35
C TYR A 318 -2.98 -3.26 -4.54
N ASP A 319 -2.48 -3.20 -5.78
CA ASP A 319 -1.05 -3.09 -6.11
C ASP A 319 -0.20 -4.12 -5.34
N PRO A 320 -0.43 -5.43 -5.50
CA PRO A 320 0.26 -6.44 -4.70
C PRO A 320 1.75 -6.56 -5.07
N CYS A 321 2.63 -6.58 -4.08
CA CYS A 321 4.02 -7.02 -4.23
C CYS A 321 4.17 -8.43 -3.67
N LEU A 322 3.95 -9.46 -4.51
CA LEU A 322 4.00 -10.85 -4.06
C LEU A 322 5.40 -11.29 -3.60
N SER A 323 6.47 -10.77 -4.21
CA SER A 323 7.84 -11.05 -3.78
C SER A 323 8.13 -10.48 -2.39
N CYS A 324 7.62 -9.27 -2.10
CA CYS A 324 7.71 -8.68 -0.77
C CYS A 324 6.92 -9.51 0.25
N ALA A 325 5.71 -9.95 -0.14
CA ALA A 325 4.76 -10.61 0.75
C ALA A 325 5.20 -12.03 1.15
N THR A 326 5.86 -12.75 0.24
CA THR A 326 6.38 -14.12 0.48
C THR A 326 7.84 -14.15 0.90
N HIS A 327 8.52 -12.99 0.91
CA HIS A 327 9.97 -12.88 1.07
C HIS A 327 10.78 -13.74 0.07
N ASN A 328 10.19 -14.02 -1.10
CA ASN A 328 10.78 -14.86 -2.13
C ASN A 328 10.92 -14.06 -3.45
N LEU A 329 12.10 -14.13 -4.07
CA LEU A 329 12.48 -13.33 -5.24
C LEU A 329 12.70 -14.28 -6.43
N ASP A 330 11.64 -14.56 -7.19
CA ASP A 330 11.75 -15.27 -8.48
C ASP A 330 11.48 -14.36 -9.70
N GLY A 331 11.15 -13.08 -9.49
CA GLY A 331 10.98 -12.08 -10.54
C GLY A 331 9.68 -12.18 -11.34
N SER A 332 8.78 -13.10 -10.99
CA SER A 332 7.45 -13.23 -11.61
C SER A 332 6.36 -13.04 -10.57
N ILE A 333 5.26 -12.36 -10.92
CA ILE A 333 4.06 -12.37 -10.08
C ILE A 333 3.40 -13.72 -10.32
N ALA A 334 3.75 -14.77 -9.58
CA ALA A 334 3.14 -16.09 -9.73
C ALA A 334 1.66 -16.05 -9.27
N ILE A 335 0.74 -15.85 -10.21
CA ILE A 335 -0.70 -15.93 -9.99
C ILE A 335 -1.16 -17.31 -10.47
N LYS A 336 -1.67 -18.12 -9.53
CA LYS A 336 -2.38 -19.35 -9.84
C LYS A 336 -3.87 -19.13 -9.67
N ILE A 337 -4.64 -19.35 -10.74
CA ILE A 337 -6.11 -19.32 -10.69
C ILE A 337 -6.59 -20.75 -10.90
N ASP A 338 -7.18 -21.34 -9.86
CA ASP A 338 -7.88 -22.61 -9.94
C ASP A 338 -9.38 -22.37 -10.12
N ILE A 339 -9.94 -22.94 -11.17
CA ILE A 339 -11.39 -23.03 -11.37
C ILE A 339 -11.80 -24.40 -10.83
N VAL A 340 -12.74 -24.40 -9.87
CA VAL A 340 -13.29 -25.62 -9.26
C VAL A 340 -14.76 -25.79 -9.64
N ASP A 341 -15.20 -27.04 -9.78
CA ASP A 341 -16.63 -27.37 -9.95
C ASP A 341 -17.38 -27.38 -8.60
N THR A 342 -18.68 -27.68 -8.63
CA THR A 342 -19.53 -27.73 -7.42
C THR A 342 -19.14 -28.81 -6.41
N SER A 343 -18.32 -29.79 -6.81
CA SER A 343 -17.76 -30.82 -5.92
C SER A 343 -16.42 -30.41 -5.30
N GLY A 344 -15.90 -29.23 -5.64
CA GLY A 344 -14.59 -28.76 -5.21
C GLY A 344 -13.42 -29.31 -6.03
N LYS A 345 -13.69 -30.04 -7.12
CA LYS A 345 -12.64 -30.58 -7.99
C LYS A 345 -12.13 -29.49 -8.91
N VAL A 346 -10.81 -29.32 -8.99
CA VAL A 346 -10.17 -28.41 -9.95
C VAL A 346 -10.46 -28.90 -11.37
N VAL A 347 -11.20 -28.10 -12.14
CA VAL A 347 -11.50 -28.33 -13.55
C VAL A 347 -10.50 -27.66 -14.48
N LYS A 348 -9.87 -26.57 -14.02
CA LYS A 348 -8.82 -25.88 -14.79
C LYS A 348 -7.91 -25.07 -13.89
N THR A 349 -6.63 -25.01 -14.26
CA THR A 349 -5.63 -24.18 -13.60
C THR A 349 -4.99 -23.25 -14.63
N TYR A 350 -4.88 -21.98 -14.28
CA TYR A 350 -4.08 -20.99 -14.99
C TYR A 350 -2.89 -20.59 -14.11
N LYS A 351 -1.72 -20.52 -14.71
CA LYS A 351 -0.48 -20.00 -14.10
C LYS A 351 0.21 -19.11 -15.12
N ASN A 352 0.85 -18.05 -14.65
CA ASN A 352 1.74 -17.22 -15.46
C ASN A 352 3.21 -17.46 -15.14
#